data_AF-A0A4Z0YJC6-F1
#
_entry.id   AF-A0A4Z0YJC6-F1
#
_cell.length_a   1.000
_cell.length_b   1.000
_cell.length_c   1.000
_cell.angle_alpha   90.00
_cell.angle_beta   90.00
_cell.angle_gamma   90.00
#
_symmetry.space_group_name_H-M   'P 1'
#
loop_
_entity.id
_entity.type
_entity.pdbx_description
1 polymer ?
#
loop_
_entity_poly.entity_id
_entity_poly.type
_entity_poly.pdbx_seq_one_letter_code
_entity_poly.pdbx_strand_id
1 'polypeptide(L)'
;MTSITPPSPQTRDSPLTKALAHALPKDFHCTAWHLSTTPAIAEALCYPPALNSTTEKRPSKPLKTYCEKHFLAVSITDPAKAKDVLVLGLEIYVYTTTFSTAIFVAKADSTGYLHLESTPQRFSPIRAITAAFVDFLIEHRTRPSKQLIINLFARAQSQYLFPGSVKNIKKHILDDRGLIKWWCRVLNPLLEDHAQDNPARNWDRVHGYLVIPGLDDYETRAFVPRTENATANWSLGHPLELISPYTKDSASYGNVPPRCLIPTYPDDPKARLVEELEESTSEKAKLLSGWKTPKTLDQFWELMAFRQECSSGRMTGFVWLVFEPRLASTSPRNRHSNTTDANPAAALPTPTSSFSGTPNHSDPPSTPKKSHKSSIASLETPTSSPSKLIPASTKLLQRKRRAKRVLKGPIFPRQPRVKTHRAKYPDRIETPYYYWPETGRGQVVLDDNGYKRAVELLLHLEFKSLEQAIASTSRWAGEVNMGDDWALPVVGEKVTLDQSASNASPKTVNNLAGSIQRKRKSEDEPSGKNTVNMLGGGLVRKKVKVDGNEGSADVQTHNKTDPEPKVNVLGSGLVRKKTKAG
;
A
#
# COMPACT_ATOMS: atom_id res chain seq x y z
N MET A 1 37.23 30.38 -5.40
CA MET A 1 35.94 30.67 -4.71
C MET A 1 34.90 30.94 -5.78
N THR A 2 34.05 29.97 -6.09
CA THR A 2 32.93 30.12 -7.03
C THR A 2 31.65 30.30 -6.22
N SER A 3 30.91 31.38 -6.47
CA SER A 3 29.69 31.71 -5.74
C SER A 3 28.62 30.64 -5.93
N ILE A 4 28.18 30.02 -4.85
CA ILE A 4 26.92 29.25 -4.82
C ILE A 4 25.80 30.26 -5.01
N THR A 5 25.18 30.27 -6.18
CA THR A 5 23.97 31.07 -6.42
C THR A 5 22.88 30.57 -5.46
N PRO A 6 22.30 31.41 -4.58
CA PRO A 6 21.25 30.95 -3.69
C PRO A 6 20.03 30.51 -4.52
N PRO A 7 19.38 29.38 -4.18
CA PRO A 7 18.15 28.96 -4.84
C PRO A 7 17.08 30.05 -4.68
N SER A 8 16.23 30.21 -5.70
CA SER A 8 15.24 31.28 -5.74
C SER A 8 14.31 31.23 -4.52
N PRO A 9 13.86 32.39 -3.99
CA PRO A 9 13.17 32.45 -2.69
C PRO A 9 11.84 31.70 -2.62
N GLN A 10 11.32 31.16 -3.72
CA GLN A 10 10.06 30.39 -3.74
C GLN A 10 10.21 28.89 -3.40
N THR A 11 11.40 28.29 -3.49
CA THR A 11 11.56 26.83 -3.29
C THR A 11 11.66 26.40 -1.82
N ARG A 12 11.94 27.34 -0.90
CA ARG A 12 12.06 27.05 0.54
C ARG A 12 10.73 26.87 1.26
N ASP A 13 9.63 27.40 0.71
CA ASP A 13 8.35 27.46 1.40
C ASP A 13 7.42 26.25 1.19
N SER A 14 7.82 25.29 0.33
CA SER A 14 7.02 24.10 0.03
C SER A 14 6.65 23.31 1.31
N PRO A 15 5.36 22.95 1.50
CA PRO A 15 4.93 22.19 2.67
C PRO A 15 5.58 20.80 2.75
N LEU A 16 5.90 20.18 1.61
CA LEU A 16 6.66 18.93 1.59
C LEU A 16 8.10 19.12 2.10
N THR A 17 8.78 20.21 1.71
CA THR A 17 10.12 20.54 2.20
C THR A 17 10.13 20.69 3.72
N LYS A 18 9.11 21.36 4.29
CA LYS A 18 8.94 21.53 5.74
C LYS A 18 8.66 20.20 6.47
N ALA A 19 7.77 19.37 5.93
CA ALA A 19 7.48 18.04 6.48
C ALA A 19 8.72 17.13 6.47
N LEU A 20 9.53 17.16 5.40
CA LEU A 20 10.78 16.41 5.32
C LEU A 20 11.86 16.96 6.25
N ALA A 21 11.98 18.29 6.38
CA ALA A 21 12.93 18.95 7.28
C ALA A 21 12.70 18.56 8.76
N HIS A 22 11.47 18.62 9.25
CA HIS A 22 11.12 18.21 10.61
C HIS A 22 11.26 16.69 10.86
N ALA A 23 11.24 15.87 9.80
CA ALA A 23 11.41 14.41 9.89
C ALA A 23 12.88 13.97 9.89
N LEU A 24 13.75 14.72 9.21
CA LEU A 24 15.16 14.39 9.00
C LEU A 24 16.08 14.97 10.09
N PRO A 25 17.21 14.31 10.41
CA PRO A 25 18.12 14.76 11.46
C PRO A 25 18.68 16.14 11.18
N LYS A 26 18.98 16.91 12.23
CA LYS A 26 19.60 18.24 12.09
C LYS A 26 20.85 18.16 11.20
N ASP A 27 20.97 19.09 10.27
CA ASP A 27 22.10 19.25 9.34
C ASP A 27 22.27 18.10 8.32
N PHE A 28 21.27 17.22 8.15
CA PHE A 28 21.21 16.24 7.04
C PHE A 28 20.76 16.93 5.74
N HIS A 29 21.49 16.73 4.64
CA HIS A 29 21.21 17.37 3.35
C HIS A 29 20.66 16.38 2.31
N CYS A 30 19.55 16.74 1.65
CA CYS A 30 19.04 16.01 0.48
C CYS A 30 18.18 16.88 -0.44
N THR A 31 18.07 16.50 -1.72
CA THR A 31 17.17 17.13 -2.69
C THR A 31 15.97 16.23 -2.94
N ALA A 32 14.76 16.75 -2.72
CA ALA A 32 13.50 16.07 -3.03
C ALA A 32 13.02 16.42 -4.45
N TRP A 33 12.42 15.44 -5.11
CA TRP A 33 11.93 15.51 -6.49
C TRP A 33 10.50 14.95 -6.53
N HIS A 34 9.51 15.82 -6.35
CA HIS A 34 8.09 15.41 -6.23
C HIS A 34 7.30 15.69 -7.51
N LEU A 35 6.86 14.62 -8.16
CA LEU A 35 5.95 14.64 -9.31
C LEU A 35 4.52 14.32 -8.87
N SER A 36 3.53 14.88 -9.59
CA SER A 36 2.16 14.36 -9.54
C SER A 36 1.46 14.36 -10.90
N THR A 37 0.29 13.72 -10.98
CA THR A 37 -0.67 13.89 -12.08
C THR A 37 -1.88 14.70 -11.63
N THR A 38 -2.64 15.22 -12.58
CA THR A 38 -4.03 15.68 -12.34
C THR A 38 -4.96 14.48 -12.12
N PRO A 39 -5.98 14.55 -11.24
CA PRO A 39 -6.91 13.44 -11.00
C PRO A 39 -7.63 12.99 -12.27
N ALA A 40 -7.25 11.82 -12.79
CA ALA A 40 -7.83 11.20 -13.98
C ALA A 40 -8.96 10.24 -13.60
N ILE A 41 -9.92 9.98 -14.49
CA ILE A 41 -10.92 8.93 -14.26
C ILE A 41 -10.21 7.57 -14.36
N ALA A 42 -10.43 6.72 -13.37
CA ALA A 42 -9.87 5.38 -13.29
C ALA A 42 -10.97 4.32 -13.14
N GLU A 43 -10.59 3.06 -13.29
CA GLU A 43 -11.44 1.92 -13.00
C GLU A 43 -11.79 1.86 -11.51
N ALA A 44 -12.92 1.25 -11.17
CA ALA A 44 -13.38 1.17 -9.79
C ALA A 44 -12.61 0.08 -9.02
N LEU A 45 -12.05 0.43 -7.86
CA LEU A 45 -11.24 -0.49 -7.04
C LEU A 45 -11.98 -1.79 -6.66
N CYS A 46 -13.30 -1.75 -6.46
CA CYS A 46 -14.09 -2.93 -6.10
C CYS A 46 -15.22 -3.13 -7.11
N TYR A 47 -15.50 -4.39 -7.48
CA TYR A 47 -16.60 -4.70 -8.39
C TYR A 47 -17.96 -4.27 -7.80
N PRO A 48 -18.89 -3.77 -8.64
CA PRO A 48 -20.24 -3.42 -8.17
C PRO A 48 -21.03 -4.67 -7.74
N PRO A 49 -21.77 -4.61 -6.62
CA PRO A 49 -22.74 -5.66 -6.27
C PRO A 49 -23.95 -5.64 -7.19
N ALA A 50 -24.71 -6.74 -7.20
CA ALA A 50 -26.05 -6.75 -7.77
C ALA A 50 -27.04 -6.00 -6.85
N LEU A 51 -28.05 -5.36 -7.43
CA LEU A 51 -29.16 -4.77 -6.69
C LEU A 51 -30.21 -5.84 -6.37
N ASN A 52 -30.76 -5.82 -5.15
CA ASN A 52 -31.82 -6.75 -4.72
C ASN A 52 -33.24 -6.23 -5.00
N SER A 53 -33.38 -5.03 -5.58
CA SER A 53 -34.68 -4.47 -5.95
C SER A 53 -35.26 -5.16 -7.19
N THR A 54 -36.43 -5.79 -7.03
CA THR A 54 -37.18 -6.58 -8.05
C THR A 54 -36.63 -7.96 -8.37
N THR A 55 -37.44 -8.77 -9.05
CA THR A 55 -37.22 -10.20 -9.35
C THR A 55 -36.03 -10.52 -10.27
N GLU A 56 -35.37 -9.49 -10.82
CA GLU A 56 -34.16 -9.63 -11.63
C GLU A 56 -32.97 -8.98 -10.92
N LYS A 57 -31.96 -9.77 -10.53
CA LYS A 57 -30.68 -9.21 -10.05
C LYS A 57 -29.95 -8.49 -11.18
N ARG A 58 -29.93 -7.16 -11.13
CA ARG A 58 -29.24 -6.29 -12.11
C ARG A 58 -27.93 -5.74 -11.52
N PRO A 59 -26.86 -5.59 -12.31
CA PRO A 59 -25.62 -4.99 -11.83
C PRO A 59 -25.83 -3.54 -11.41
N SER A 60 -25.33 -3.14 -10.24
CA SER A 60 -25.20 -1.72 -9.91
C SER A 60 -24.10 -1.08 -10.77
N LYS A 61 -24.10 0.26 -10.88
CA LYS A 61 -23.04 0.98 -11.60
C LYS A 61 -21.76 0.98 -10.76
N PRO A 62 -20.57 0.72 -11.33
CA PRO A 62 -19.31 0.82 -10.61
C PRO A 62 -19.09 2.23 -10.07
N LEU A 63 -18.45 2.34 -8.91
CA LEU A 63 -18.18 3.63 -8.26
C LEU A 63 -17.25 4.47 -9.13
N LYS A 64 -17.70 5.67 -9.50
CA LYS A 64 -16.88 6.62 -10.26
C LYS A 64 -15.65 6.99 -9.43
N THR A 65 -14.52 6.46 -9.85
CA THR A 65 -13.24 6.55 -9.15
C THR A 65 -12.31 7.46 -9.94
N TYR A 66 -11.57 8.31 -9.23
CA TYR A 66 -10.49 9.11 -9.79
C TYR A 66 -9.16 8.64 -9.20
N CYS A 67 -8.10 8.65 -10.01
CA CYS A 67 -6.74 8.33 -9.60
C CYS A 67 -5.83 9.53 -9.86
N GLU A 68 -5.14 9.98 -8.82
CA GLU A 68 -3.94 10.81 -8.89
C GLU A 68 -2.72 9.93 -8.61
N LYS A 69 -1.60 10.20 -9.28
CA LYS A 69 -0.33 9.53 -9.03
C LYS A 69 0.65 10.52 -8.45
N HIS A 70 1.45 10.10 -7.48
CA HIS A 70 2.60 10.82 -6.97
C HIS A 70 3.85 9.96 -7.13
N PHE A 71 4.96 10.61 -7.47
CA PHE A 71 6.28 9.99 -7.42
C PHE A 71 7.21 10.92 -6.65
N LEU A 72 7.80 10.44 -5.56
CA LEU A 72 8.85 11.15 -4.85
C LEU A 72 10.17 10.40 -5.07
N ALA A 73 11.12 11.06 -5.71
CA ALA A 73 12.52 10.65 -5.65
C ALA A 73 13.29 11.58 -4.70
N VAL A 74 14.37 11.07 -4.11
CA VAL A 74 15.30 11.87 -3.30
C VAL A 74 16.72 11.59 -3.77
N SER A 75 17.53 12.64 -3.94
CA SER A 75 18.98 12.56 -4.11
C SER A 75 19.73 13.15 -2.92
N ILE A 76 21.00 12.77 -2.82
CA ILE A 76 22.02 13.45 -2.00
C ILE A 76 23.18 13.84 -2.92
N THR A 77 23.95 14.85 -2.54
CA THR A 77 25.13 15.29 -3.29
C THR A 77 26.35 14.45 -2.90
N ASP A 78 27.01 13.80 -3.86
CA ASP A 78 28.27 13.08 -3.61
C ASP A 78 29.38 14.07 -3.20
N PRO A 79 29.98 13.94 -2.00
CA PRO A 79 30.95 14.92 -1.49
C PRO A 79 32.27 14.93 -2.27
N ALA A 80 32.60 13.85 -3.00
CA ALA A 80 33.82 13.77 -3.80
C ALA A 80 33.68 14.45 -5.18
N LYS A 81 32.50 14.41 -5.80
CA LYS A 81 32.24 14.94 -7.15
C LYS A 81 31.34 16.16 -7.21
N ALA A 82 30.76 16.58 -6.08
CA ALA A 82 29.78 17.65 -5.97
C ALA A 82 28.60 17.50 -6.96
N LYS A 83 28.04 16.28 -7.05
CA LYS A 83 26.94 15.94 -7.96
C LYS A 83 25.92 15.03 -7.31
N ASP A 84 24.66 15.26 -7.62
CA ASP A 84 23.54 14.52 -7.04
C ASP A 84 23.43 13.08 -7.55
N VAL A 85 23.08 12.18 -6.63
CA VAL A 85 22.74 10.78 -6.90
C VAL A 85 21.43 10.41 -6.20
N LEU A 86 20.48 9.85 -6.94
CA LEU A 86 19.23 9.33 -6.38
C LEU A 86 19.52 8.21 -5.35
N VAL A 87 18.85 8.29 -4.19
CA VAL A 87 18.98 7.35 -3.07
C VAL A 87 17.70 6.57 -2.78
N LEU A 88 16.54 7.16 -3.05
CA LEU A 88 15.21 6.64 -2.72
C LEU A 88 14.21 7.02 -3.82
N GLY A 89 13.27 6.13 -4.12
CA GLY A 89 12.11 6.37 -4.97
C GLY A 89 10.85 5.77 -4.35
N LEU A 90 9.74 6.50 -4.39
CA LEU A 90 8.43 6.13 -3.84
C LEU A 90 7.33 6.45 -4.85
N GLU A 91 6.57 5.43 -5.27
CA GLU A 91 5.40 5.55 -6.15
C GLU A 91 4.13 5.31 -5.33
N ILE A 92 3.23 6.31 -5.29
CA ILE A 92 1.99 6.29 -4.50
C ILE A 92 0.82 6.73 -5.37
N TYR A 93 -0.29 5.99 -5.33
CA TYR A 93 -1.51 6.31 -6.07
C TYR A 93 -2.62 6.71 -5.08
N VAL A 94 -3.22 7.88 -5.29
CA VAL A 94 -4.33 8.39 -4.49
C VAL A 94 -5.62 8.20 -5.27
N TYR A 95 -6.36 7.16 -4.89
CA TYR A 95 -7.69 6.87 -5.42
C TYR A 95 -8.75 7.60 -4.62
N THR A 96 -9.75 8.17 -5.29
CA THR A 96 -10.78 8.98 -4.65
C THR A 96 -12.17 8.67 -5.20
N THR A 97 -13.12 8.48 -4.27
CA THR A 97 -14.54 8.23 -4.53
C THR A 97 -15.41 9.22 -3.75
N THR A 98 -16.73 9.14 -3.93
CA THR A 98 -17.73 9.88 -3.13
C THR A 98 -17.76 9.51 -1.64
N PHE A 99 -17.14 8.40 -1.24
CA PHE A 99 -17.21 7.84 0.11
C PHE A 99 -15.86 7.88 0.84
N SER A 100 -14.77 7.61 0.13
CA SER A 100 -13.43 7.44 0.72
C SER A 100 -12.30 7.94 -0.19
N THR A 101 -11.17 8.27 0.44
CA THR A 101 -9.85 8.46 -0.18
C THR A 101 -9.00 7.23 0.15
N ALA A 102 -8.36 6.59 -0.83
CA ALA A 102 -7.46 5.46 -0.64
C ALA A 102 -6.06 5.79 -1.19
N ILE A 103 -5.07 5.87 -0.30
CA ILE A 103 -3.65 6.10 -0.59
C ILE A 103 -2.97 4.73 -0.70
N PHE A 104 -2.71 4.28 -1.92
CA PHE A 104 -2.04 3.01 -2.21
C PHE A 104 -0.54 3.23 -2.45
N VAL A 105 0.32 2.60 -1.65
CA VAL A 105 1.77 2.63 -1.88
C VAL A 105 2.13 1.52 -2.86
N ALA A 106 2.45 1.89 -4.10
CA ALA A 106 2.65 0.95 -5.20
C ALA A 106 4.08 0.41 -5.29
N LYS A 107 5.09 1.28 -5.15
CA LYS A 107 6.51 0.89 -5.19
C LYS A 107 7.35 1.71 -4.23
N ALA A 108 8.36 1.06 -3.63
CA ALA A 108 9.42 1.71 -2.87
C ALA A 108 10.76 1.02 -3.18
N ASP A 109 11.80 1.79 -3.46
CA ASP A 109 13.14 1.25 -3.76
C ASP A 109 14.24 2.20 -3.30
N SER A 110 15.48 1.69 -3.21
CA SER A 110 16.67 2.49 -2.93
C SER A 110 17.85 2.05 -3.79
N THR A 111 18.80 2.95 -4.01
CA THR A 111 20.01 2.66 -4.83
C THR A 111 21.18 2.12 -4.01
N GLY A 112 21.14 2.28 -2.68
CA GLY A 112 22.25 2.00 -1.77
C GLY A 112 23.31 3.11 -1.67
N TYR A 113 23.12 4.26 -2.32
CA TYR A 113 24.07 5.39 -2.23
C TYR A 113 23.91 6.29 -0.99
N LEU A 114 22.85 6.10 -0.18
CA LEU A 114 22.55 6.90 1.02
C LEU A 114 23.71 6.99 2.05
N HIS A 115 24.62 6.01 2.05
CA HIS A 115 25.81 5.98 2.90
C HIS A 115 26.83 7.11 2.65
N LEU A 116 26.65 7.94 1.61
CA LEU A 116 27.49 9.11 1.35
C LEU A 116 27.13 10.29 2.27
N GLU A 117 25.91 10.32 2.80
CA GLU A 117 25.42 11.38 3.70
C GLU A 117 25.53 10.93 5.17
N SER A 118 26.02 11.82 6.04
CA SER A 118 26.17 11.52 7.46
C SER A 118 24.81 11.31 8.13
N THR A 119 24.69 10.31 9.01
CA THR A 119 23.42 9.95 9.65
C THR A 119 23.66 9.50 11.09
N PRO A 120 22.89 9.99 12.09
CA PRO A 120 23.01 9.55 13.49
C PRO A 120 22.81 8.04 13.66
N GLN A 121 23.51 7.46 14.63
CA GLN A 121 23.52 6.00 14.80
C GLN A 121 22.11 5.47 15.10
N ARG A 122 21.71 4.39 14.42
CA ARG A 122 20.38 3.74 14.48
C ARG A 122 19.21 4.55 13.88
N PHE A 123 19.44 5.76 13.35
CA PHE A 123 18.43 6.46 12.55
C PHE A 123 18.28 5.81 11.16
N SER A 124 17.13 6.03 10.49
CA SER A 124 16.86 5.51 9.14
C SER A 124 16.18 6.59 8.30
N PRO A 125 16.94 7.35 7.47
CA PRO A 125 16.39 8.43 6.65
C PRO A 125 15.31 7.94 5.70
N ILE A 126 15.48 6.75 5.10
CA ILE A 126 14.45 6.13 4.24
C ILE A 126 13.12 6.00 4.99
N ARG A 127 13.13 5.45 6.22
CA ARG A 127 11.90 5.29 7.02
C ARG A 127 11.26 6.64 7.36
N ALA A 128 12.08 7.64 7.71
CA ALA A 128 11.60 8.98 8.04
C ALA A 128 10.98 9.70 6.84
N ILE A 129 11.65 9.67 5.68
CA ILE A 129 11.17 10.26 4.42
C ILE A 129 9.87 9.58 3.98
N THR A 130 9.80 8.24 4.02
CA THR A 130 8.58 7.53 3.64
C THR A 130 7.42 7.84 4.59
N ALA A 131 7.64 7.87 5.91
CA ALA A 131 6.60 8.24 6.86
C ALA A 131 6.11 9.68 6.65
N ALA A 132 7.02 10.65 6.54
CA ALA A 132 6.70 12.05 6.34
C ALA A 132 6.01 12.34 4.99
N PHE A 133 6.39 11.64 3.92
CA PHE A 133 5.73 11.77 2.63
C PHE A 133 4.31 11.19 2.64
N VAL A 134 4.09 10.07 3.34
CA VAL A 134 2.75 9.52 3.53
C VAL A 134 1.90 10.46 4.40
N ASP A 135 2.42 10.98 5.51
CA ASP A 135 1.71 11.96 6.36
C ASP A 135 1.33 13.24 5.62
N PHE A 136 2.25 13.78 4.83
CA PHE A 136 2.01 14.91 3.92
C PHE A 136 0.82 14.62 2.98
N LEU A 137 0.74 13.42 2.40
CA LEU A 137 -0.40 13.02 1.56
C LEU A 137 -1.69 12.78 2.35
N ILE A 138 -1.63 12.30 3.61
CA ILE A 138 -2.81 12.23 4.50
C ILE A 138 -3.37 13.64 4.69
N GLU A 139 -2.55 14.58 5.14
CA GLU A 139 -2.98 15.96 5.41
C GLU A 139 -3.58 16.62 4.17
N HIS A 140 -2.94 16.48 3.02
CA HIS A 140 -3.35 17.15 1.78
C HIS A 140 -4.42 16.42 0.95
N ARG A 141 -4.87 15.22 1.36
CA ARG A 141 -5.95 14.45 0.69
C ARG A 141 -7.05 13.94 1.62
N THR A 142 -6.98 14.30 2.90
CA THR A 142 -8.11 14.24 3.85
C THR A 142 -9.27 15.06 3.32
N ARG A 143 -10.50 14.60 3.56
CA ARG A 143 -11.75 15.30 3.18
C ARG A 143 -12.76 15.27 4.32
N PRO A 144 -13.47 16.38 4.61
CA PRO A 144 -14.47 16.41 5.68
C PRO A 144 -15.50 15.28 5.58
N SER A 145 -15.72 14.57 6.67
CA SER A 145 -16.67 13.45 6.77
C SER A 145 -16.48 12.33 5.72
N LYS A 146 -15.24 12.10 5.25
CA LYS A 146 -14.87 10.95 4.39
C LYS A 146 -13.81 10.09 5.07
N GLN A 147 -13.89 8.78 4.87
CA GLN A 147 -12.90 7.83 5.38
C GLN A 147 -11.61 7.94 4.54
N LEU A 148 -10.45 8.00 5.20
CA LEU A 148 -9.16 7.87 4.54
C LEU A 148 -8.56 6.50 4.85
N ILE A 149 -7.98 5.87 3.84
CA ILE A 149 -7.44 4.52 3.92
C ILE A 149 -6.04 4.56 3.34
N ILE A 150 -5.03 4.06 4.06
CA ILE A 150 -3.72 3.73 3.47
C ILE A 150 -3.75 2.23 3.16
N ASN A 151 -3.25 1.82 2.00
CA ASN A 151 -3.16 0.42 1.58
C ASN A 151 -1.77 0.13 1.02
N LEU A 152 -1.18 -1.02 1.38
CA LEU A 152 -0.02 -1.56 0.68
C LEU A 152 0.06 -3.08 0.80
N PHE A 153 0.88 -3.69 -0.05
CA PHE A 153 1.39 -5.04 0.16
C PHE A 153 2.92 -4.99 0.29
N ALA A 154 3.45 -5.75 1.24
CA ALA A 154 4.86 -5.82 1.57
C ALA A 154 5.42 -7.18 1.14
N ARG A 155 6.14 -7.19 0.02
CA ARG A 155 6.83 -8.34 -0.57
C ARG A 155 8.23 -7.89 -0.99
N ALA A 156 9.26 -8.69 -0.76
CA ALA A 156 10.63 -8.35 -1.13
C ALA A 156 10.93 -8.65 -2.59
N GLN A 157 11.59 -7.71 -3.26
CA GLN A 157 12.27 -7.89 -4.55
C GLN A 157 13.61 -7.16 -4.51
N SER A 158 14.54 -7.52 -5.39
CA SER A 158 15.89 -6.97 -5.40
C SER A 158 15.98 -5.55 -5.96
N GLN A 159 15.03 -5.16 -6.81
CA GLN A 159 14.86 -3.83 -7.39
C GLN A 159 13.40 -3.66 -7.86
N TYR A 160 12.88 -2.44 -7.75
CA TYR A 160 11.52 -2.04 -8.15
C TYR A 160 11.52 -0.81 -9.06
N LEU A 161 12.44 0.14 -8.82
CA LEU A 161 12.52 1.43 -9.52
C LEU A 161 13.93 1.73 -10.06
N PHE A 162 14.97 1.12 -9.50
CA PHE A 162 16.37 1.41 -9.88
C PHE A 162 17.07 0.19 -10.49
N PRO A 163 17.08 0.04 -11.83
CA PRO A 163 17.75 -1.06 -12.50
C PRO A 163 19.25 -1.11 -12.18
N GLY A 164 19.77 -2.32 -11.99
CA GLY A 164 21.18 -2.56 -11.70
C GLY A 164 21.60 -2.23 -10.27
N SER A 165 20.78 -1.55 -9.47
CA SER A 165 21.07 -1.22 -8.06
C SER A 165 21.30 -2.46 -7.17
N VAL A 166 20.73 -3.61 -7.52
CA VAL A 166 21.03 -4.92 -6.89
C VAL A 166 22.51 -5.29 -6.94
N LYS A 167 23.27 -4.77 -7.92
CA LYS A 167 24.71 -5.01 -8.10
C LYS A 167 25.57 -4.10 -7.20
N ASN A 168 24.97 -3.10 -6.53
CA ASN A 168 25.65 -2.27 -5.54
C ASN A 168 25.70 -3.01 -4.19
N ILE A 169 26.89 -3.44 -3.77
CA ILE A 169 27.14 -4.16 -2.50
C ILE A 169 26.63 -3.36 -1.28
N LYS A 170 26.53 -2.03 -1.39
CA LYS A 170 26.03 -1.15 -0.31
C LYS A 170 24.49 -1.04 -0.26
N LYS A 171 23.75 -1.66 -1.19
CA LYS A 171 22.28 -1.75 -1.14
C LYS A 171 21.86 -2.89 -0.21
N HIS A 172 21.42 -2.55 1.00
CA HIS A 172 20.87 -3.52 1.94
C HIS A 172 19.42 -3.91 1.55
N ILE A 173 19.25 -5.07 0.93
CA ILE A 173 17.94 -5.64 0.56
C ILE A 173 17.35 -6.36 1.79
N LEU A 174 16.10 -6.04 2.14
CA LEU A 174 15.35 -6.76 3.18
C LEU A 174 14.72 -8.04 2.60
N ASP A 175 14.61 -9.06 3.44
CA ASP A 175 13.80 -10.25 3.16
C ASP A 175 12.30 -9.94 3.37
N ASP A 176 11.41 -10.87 2.99
CA ASP A 176 9.97 -10.70 3.17
C ASP A 176 9.60 -10.40 4.64
N ARG A 177 10.25 -11.07 5.62
CA ARG A 177 9.97 -10.88 7.06
C ARG A 177 10.50 -9.54 7.56
N GLY A 178 11.68 -9.12 7.11
CA GLY A 178 12.26 -7.81 7.41
C GLY A 178 11.45 -6.66 6.82
N LEU A 179 10.94 -6.81 5.59
CA LEU A 179 10.21 -5.74 4.89
C LEU A 179 8.81 -5.50 5.47
N ILE A 180 8.05 -6.55 5.81
CA ILE A 180 6.75 -6.39 6.49
C ILE A 180 6.94 -5.66 7.83
N LYS A 181 7.97 -6.03 8.61
CA LYS A 181 8.33 -5.36 9.86
C LYS A 181 8.82 -3.93 9.65
N TRP A 182 9.46 -3.63 8.53
CA TRP A 182 9.86 -2.28 8.17
C TRP A 182 8.65 -1.40 7.87
N TRP A 183 7.70 -1.86 7.06
CA TRP A 183 6.46 -1.14 6.77
C TRP A 183 5.61 -0.90 8.02
N CYS A 184 5.45 -1.91 8.90
CA CYS A 184 4.75 -1.70 10.17
C CYS A 184 5.40 -0.59 11.02
N ARG A 185 6.73 -0.42 10.95
CA ARG A 185 7.48 0.67 11.63
C ARG A 185 7.48 2.01 10.88
N VAL A 186 7.23 2.03 9.57
CA VAL A 186 6.97 3.28 8.81
C VAL A 186 5.61 3.86 9.20
N LEU A 187 4.62 2.98 9.35
CA LEU A 187 3.22 3.35 9.50
C LEU A 187 2.79 3.56 10.97
N ASN A 188 3.51 3.01 11.95
CA ASN A 188 3.15 3.14 13.37
C ASN A 188 3.06 4.59 13.90
N PRO A 189 3.97 5.53 13.54
CA PRO A 189 3.82 6.94 13.92
C PRO A 189 2.50 7.54 13.41
N LEU A 190 2.05 7.14 12.22
CA LEU A 190 0.77 7.54 11.61
C LEU A 190 -0.46 6.94 12.33
N LEU A 191 -0.27 6.19 13.42
CA LEU A 191 -1.30 5.74 14.36
C LEU A 191 -1.17 6.41 15.75
N GLU A 192 -0.01 7.00 16.06
CA GLU A 192 0.32 7.56 17.38
C GLU A 192 0.25 9.09 17.35
N ASP A 193 0.78 9.73 16.30
CA ASP A 193 0.86 11.19 16.13
C ASP A 193 -0.52 11.88 15.96
N HIS A 194 -1.57 11.11 15.66
CA HIS A 194 -2.95 11.62 15.57
C HIS A 194 -3.69 11.68 16.91
N ALA A 195 -3.07 11.23 18.01
CA ALA A 195 -3.69 11.22 19.34
C ALA A 195 -3.62 12.57 20.08
N GLN A 196 -2.87 13.57 19.57
CA GLN A 196 -2.67 14.85 20.25
C GLN A 196 -2.92 16.07 19.35
N ASP A 197 -3.76 16.98 19.83
CA ASP A 197 -3.75 18.45 19.69
C ASP A 197 -3.65 19.11 18.30
N ASN A 198 -3.84 18.40 17.19
CA ASN A 198 -4.03 19.04 15.88
C ASN A 198 -5.53 19.11 15.49
N PRO A 199 -6.21 20.27 15.65
CA PRO A 199 -7.65 20.40 15.39
C PRO A 199 -8.07 20.26 13.93
N ALA A 200 -7.13 20.28 12.97
CA ALA A 200 -7.42 19.95 11.57
C ALA A 200 -7.59 18.43 11.36
N ARG A 201 -6.97 17.59 12.19
CA ARG A 201 -6.90 16.13 12.05
C ARG A 201 -7.98 15.42 12.89
N ASN A 202 -9.23 15.86 12.74
CA ASN A 202 -10.42 15.41 13.51
C ASN A 202 -10.91 13.98 13.15
N TRP A 203 -10.04 12.98 13.33
CA TRP A 203 -10.37 11.56 13.28
C TRP A 203 -11.04 11.12 14.60
N ASP A 204 -12.01 10.21 14.50
CA ASP A 204 -12.66 9.58 15.66
C ASP A 204 -11.91 8.31 16.07
N ARG A 205 -11.49 7.54 15.06
CA ARG A 205 -10.67 6.33 15.20
C ARG A 205 -9.61 6.31 14.10
N VAL A 206 -8.39 5.95 14.48
CA VAL A 206 -7.33 5.56 13.55
C VAL A 206 -6.86 4.16 13.95
N HIS A 207 -6.79 3.23 13.00
CA HIS A 207 -6.47 1.83 13.32
C HIS A 207 -5.75 1.12 12.17
N GLY A 208 -4.69 0.39 12.51
CA GLY A 208 -3.92 -0.46 11.62
C GLY A 208 -4.44 -1.90 11.57
N TYR A 209 -4.30 -2.54 10.41
CA TYR A 209 -4.70 -3.91 10.13
C TYR A 209 -3.58 -4.62 9.36
N LEU A 210 -3.30 -5.87 9.72
CA LEU A 210 -2.27 -6.71 9.09
C LEU A 210 -2.82 -8.11 8.81
N VAL A 211 -2.70 -8.55 7.55
CA VAL A 211 -2.87 -9.96 7.15
C VAL A 211 -1.56 -10.46 6.56
N ILE A 212 -1.10 -11.64 6.97
CA ILE A 212 -0.02 -12.38 6.31
C ILE A 212 -0.56 -13.77 5.97
N PRO A 213 -0.97 -14.05 4.71
CA PRO A 213 -1.60 -15.32 4.36
C PRO A 213 -0.66 -16.50 4.63
N GLY A 214 -1.16 -17.51 5.35
CA GLY A 214 -0.41 -18.71 5.74
C GLY A 214 0.31 -18.64 7.09
N LEU A 215 0.23 -17.51 7.82
CA LEU A 215 0.62 -17.40 9.22
C LEU A 215 -0.61 -17.28 10.11
N ASP A 216 -0.51 -17.70 11.37
CA ASP A 216 -1.53 -17.45 12.39
C ASP A 216 -1.39 -16.06 13.04
N ASP A 217 -2.35 -15.69 13.89
CA ASP A 217 -2.36 -14.42 14.61
C ASP A 217 -1.18 -14.28 15.60
N TYR A 218 -0.72 -15.36 16.22
CA TYR A 218 0.38 -15.33 17.18
C TYR A 218 1.72 -15.04 16.49
N GLU A 219 1.98 -15.69 15.36
CA GLU A 219 3.12 -15.39 14.50
C GLU A 219 3.02 -14.01 13.86
N THR A 220 1.84 -13.62 13.37
CA THR A 220 1.59 -12.32 12.74
C THR A 220 1.76 -11.15 13.74
N ARG A 221 1.38 -11.32 15.01
CA ARG A 221 1.64 -10.34 16.08
C ARG A 221 3.12 -10.04 16.28
N ALA A 222 4.03 -10.96 15.90
CA ALA A 222 5.47 -10.72 15.99
C ALA A 222 6.01 -9.74 14.94
N PHE A 223 5.19 -9.25 13.99
CA PHE A 223 5.58 -8.28 12.97
C PHE A 223 5.27 -6.83 13.35
N VAL A 224 4.18 -6.62 14.08
CA VAL A 224 3.75 -5.33 14.62
C VAL A 224 4.73 -4.86 15.71
N PRO A 225 4.96 -3.53 15.89
CA PRO A 225 5.69 -3.01 17.04
C PRO A 225 5.10 -3.49 18.38
N ARG A 226 5.97 -3.62 19.40
CA ARG A 226 5.60 -4.09 20.75
C ARG A 226 5.42 -2.92 21.76
N THR A 227 5.07 -1.73 21.29
CA THR A 227 4.62 -0.64 22.18
C THR A 227 3.17 -0.89 22.60
N GLU A 228 2.77 -0.37 23.77
CA GLU A 228 1.41 -0.54 24.31
C GLU A 228 0.35 0.09 23.38
N ASN A 229 0.66 1.27 22.84
CA ASN A 229 -0.12 1.91 21.77
C ASN A 229 -0.24 1.00 20.53
N ALA A 230 0.83 0.30 20.13
CA ALA A 230 0.79 -0.63 19.00
C ALA A 230 0.13 -1.98 19.33
N THR A 231 -0.19 -2.30 20.59
CA THR A 231 -1.16 -3.36 20.93
C THR A 231 -2.61 -2.89 20.80
N ALA A 232 -2.91 -1.62 21.12
CA ALA A 232 -4.27 -1.07 21.00
C ALA A 232 -4.63 -0.65 19.56
N ASN A 233 -3.68 -0.10 18.81
CA ASN A 233 -3.91 0.53 17.50
C ASN A 233 -3.74 -0.42 16.31
N TRP A 234 -3.42 -1.70 16.53
CA TRP A 234 -3.29 -2.71 15.47
C TRP A 234 -4.13 -3.94 15.77
N SER A 235 -4.97 -4.33 14.81
CA SER A 235 -5.60 -5.65 14.76
C SER A 235 -4.96 -6.53 13.68
N LEU A 236 -5.20 -7.83 13.82
CA LEU A 236 -4.80 -8.86 12.88
C LEU A 236 -6.05 -9.30 12.12
N GLY A 237 -5.92 -9.59 10.83
CA GLY A 237 -7.07 -9.60 9.92
C GLY A 237 -7.21 -8.29 9.14
N HIS A 238 -8.40 -8.06 8.55
CA HIS A 238 -8.60 -7.05 7.51
C HIS A 238 -9.82 -6.14 7.74
N PRO A 239 -9.82 -4.89 7.22
CA PRO A 239 -10.94 -3.97 7.38
C PRO A 239 -11.89 -3.95 6.16
N LEU A 240 -11.84 -4.95 5.26
CA LEU A 240 -12.53 -4.89 3.95
C LEU A 240 -14.03 -4.59 4.03
N GLU A 241 -14.72 -5.10 5.05
CA GLU A 241 -16.15 -4.81 5.29
C GLU A 241 -16.38 -3.40 5.86
N LEU A 242 -15.45 -2.88 6.68
CA LEU A 242 -15.50 -1.55 7.31
C LEU A 242 -15.21 -0.41 6.30
N ILE A 243 -14.31 -0.66 5.34
CA ILE A 243 -13.95 0.30 4.30
C ILE A 243 -14.89 0.29 3.09
N SER A 244 -15.70 -0.77 2.94
CA SER A 244 -16.68 -0.85 1.86
C SER A 244 -17.80 0.17 2.06
N PRO A 245 -18.23 0.88 1.00
CA PRO A 245 -19.45 1.68 1.05
C PRO A 245 -20.71 0.81 0.88
N TYR A 246 -20.60 -0.39 0.30
CA TYR A 246 -21.75 -1.25 0.01
C TYR A 246 -22.31 -1.94 1.27
N THR A 247 -21.47 -2.23 2.26
CA THR A 247 -21.87 -2.81 3.56
C THR A 247 -22.66 -1.84 4.44
N LYS A 248 -22.55 -0.53 4.17
CA LYS A 248 -23.21 0.55 4.93
C LYS A 248 -24.67 0.77 4.51
N ASP A 249 -25.09 0.15 3.40
CA ASP A 249 -26.48 0.13 2.92
C ASP A 249 -26.92 -1.33 2.67
N SER A 250 -27.13 -2.05 3.77
CA SER A 250 -27.63 -3.43 3.76
C SER A 250 -29.05 -3.55 3.21
N ALA A 251 -29.83 -2.44 3.17
CA ALA A 251 -31.17 -2.43 2.58
C ALA A 251 -31.13 -2.50 1.05
N SER A 252 -30.23 -1.75 0.40
CA SER A 252 -30.06 -1.80 -1.06
C SER A 252 -29.32 -3.05 -1.55
N TYR A 253 -28.27 -3.48 -0.83
CA TYR A 253 -27.32 -4.48 -1.32
C TYR A 253 -27.39 -5.85 -0.61
N GLY A 254 -27.99 -5.94 0.57
CA GLY A 254 -28.10 -7.20 1.33
C GLY A 254 -26.72 -7.78 1.68
N ASN A 255 -26.55 -9.09 1.46
CA ASN A 255 -25.26 -9.75 1.64
C ASN A 255 -24.32 -9.45 0.45
N VAL A 256 -23.25 -8.69 0.71
CA VAL A 256 -22.27 -8.23 -0.29
C VAL A 256 -21.17 -9.30 -0.47
N PRO A 257 -21.01 -9.88 -1.68
CA PRO A 257 -20.04 -10.97 -1.89
C PRO A 257 -18.58 -10.47 -1.90
N PRO A 258 -17.59 -11.32 -1.55
CA PRO A 258 -16.16 -10.96 -1.45
C PRO A 258 -15.58 -10.12 -2.61
N ARG A 259 -15.97 -10.44 -3.86
CA ARG A 259 -15.65 -9.70 -5.09
C ARG A 259 -15.92 -8.18 -5.03
N CYS A 260 -16.84 -7.75 -4.18
CA CYS A 260 -17.25 -6.35 -4.02
C CYS A 260 -16.56 -5.65 -2.83
N LEU A 261 -15.74 -6.38 -2.07
CA LEU A 261 -15.09 -5.91 -0.84
C LEU A 261 -13.56 -5.82 -0.98
N ILE A 262 -12.96 -6.65 -1.82
CA ILE A 262 -11.51 -6.69 -2.05
C ILE A 262 -11.12 -5.65 -3.12
N PRO A 263 -10.28 -4.64 -2.80
CA PRO A 263 -9.85 -3.66 -3.77
C PRO A 263 -8.72 -4.19 -4.69
N THR A 264 -8.88 -4.03 -6.00
CA THR A 264 -7.87 -4.32 -7.02
C THR A 264 -6.96 -3.11 -7.21
N TYR A 265 -5.64 -3.31 -7.08
CA TYR A 265 -4.61 -2.29 -7.32
C TYR A 265 -3.57 -2.83 -8.33
N PRO A 266 -2.89 -1.95 -9.09
CA PRO A 266 -1.84 -2.36 -10.02
C PRO A 266 -0.71 -3.17 -9.33
N ASP A 267 -0.19 -4.17 -10.05
CA ASP A 267 0.89 -5.07 -9.62
C ASP A 267 0.60 -5.93 -8.35
N ASP A 268 -0.59 -5.84 -7.77
CA ASP A 268 -0.95 -6.43 -6.47
C ASP A 268 -1.30 -7.93 -6.54
N PRO A 269 -0.69 -8.81 -5.71
CA PRO A 269 -1.03 -10.23 -5.67
C PRO A 269 -2.50 -10.52 -5.34
N LYS A 270 -3.19 -9.69 -4.54
CA LYS A 270 -4.61 -9.89 -4.23
C LYS A 270 -5.51 -9.51 -5.43
N ALA A 271 -5.10 -8.51 -6.22
CA ALA A 271 -5.80 -8.14 -7.45
C ALA A 271 -5.74 -9.27 -8.48
N ARG A 272 -4.57 -9.88 -8.66
CA ARG A 272 -4.41 -11.00 -9.60
C ARG A 272 -5.26 -12.23 -9.25
N LEU A 273 -5.38 -12.58 -7.96
CA LEU A 273 -6.29 -13.66 -7.57
C LEU A 273 -7.76 -13.28 -7.82
N VAL A 274 -8.14 -12.02 -7.56
CA VAL A 274 -9.48 -11.52 -7.93
C VAL A 274 -9.72 -11.64 -9.44
N GLU A 275 -8.78 -11.22 -10.28
CA GLU A 275 -8.86 -11.32 -11.74
C GLU A 275 -9.04 -12.76 -12.24
N GLU A 276 -8.28 -13.72 -11.71
CA GLU A 276 -8.42 -15.15 -12.04
C GLU A 276 -9.77 -15.73 -11.59
N LEU A 277 -10.30 -15.29 -10.44
CA LEU A 277 -11.63 -15.67 -9.94
C LEU A 277 -12.76 -15.00 -10.77
N GLU A 278 -12.52 -13.81 -11.33
CA GLU A 278 -13.42 -13.14 -12.26
C GLU A 278 -13.47 -13.80 -13.64
N GLU A 279 -12.33 -14.20 -14.20
CA GLU A 279 -12.26 -14.86 -15.52
C GLU A 279 -12.89 -16.26 -15.47
N SER A 280 -12.64 -17.01 -14.39
CA SER A 280 -13.19 -18.37 -14.19
C SER A 280 -14.68 -18.41 -13.80
N THR A 281 -15.31 -17.27 -13.52
CA THR A 281 -16.73 -17.17 -13.14
C THR A 281 -17.57 -16.61 -14.28
N SER A 282 -18.70 -17.25 -14.62
CA SER A 282 -19.60 -16.75 -15.66
C SER A 282 -20.45 -15.58 -15.18
N GLU A 283 -20.77 -14.62 -16.07
CA GLU A 283 -21.54 -13.40 -15.72
C GLU A 283 -22.86 -13.68 -14.99
N LYS A 284 -23.57 -14.76 -15.33
CA LYS A 284 -24.78 -15.20 -14.61
C LYS A 284 -24.47 -15.58 -13.15
N ALA A 285 -23.35 -16.24 -12.88
CA ALA A 285 -22.93 -16.55 -11.52
C ALA A 285 -22.47 -15.30 -10.76
N LYS A 286 -21.72 -14.38 -11.43
CA LYS A 286 -21.30 -13.09 -10.84
C LYS A 286 -22.48 -12.29 -10.27
N LEU A 287 -23.59 -12.21 -11.02
CA LEU A 287 -24.81 -11.53 -10.60
C LEU A 287 -25.62 -12.30 -9.53
N LEU A 288 -25.65 -13.64 -9.59
CA LEU A 288 -26.52 -14.45 -8.74
C LEU A 288 -25.91 -14.81 -7.38
N SER A 289 -24.70 -15.38 -7.38
CA SER A 289 -24.12 -16.10 -6.23
C SER A 289 -22.60 -15.89 -6.03
N GLY A 290 -21.97 -15.04 -6.85
CA GLY A 290 -20.54 -14.75 -6.80
C GLY A 290 -19.65 -15.87 -7.36
N TRP A 291 -18.37 -15.88 -6.97
CA TRP A 291 -17.44 -16.97 -7.27
C TRP A 291 -17.94 -18.30 -6.68
N LYS A 292 -17.53 -19.45 -7.24
CA LYS A 292 -17.87 -20.76 -6.66
C LYS A 292 -17.22 -20.94 -5.29
N THR A 293 -15.93 -20.70 -5.24
CA THR A 293 -15.05 -20.58 -4.07
C THR A 293 -14.06 -19.45 -4.39
N PRO A 294 -13.67 -18.60 -3.43
CA PRO A 294 -14.12 -18.54 -2.04
C PRO A 294 -15.53 -17.94 -1.90
N LYS A 295 -16.20 -18.22 -0.77
CA LYS A 295 -17.50 -17.64 -0.41
C LYS A 295 -17.43 -16.57 0.68
N THR A 296 -16.48 -16.68 1.61
CA THR A 296 -16.18 -15.65 2.62
C THR A 296 -14.85 -14.95 2.32
N LEU A 297 -14.52 -13.91 3.08
CA LEU A 297 -13.21 -13.27 2.99
C LEU A 297 -12.11 -14.14 3.61
N ASP A 298 -12.42 -14.91 4.66
CA ASP A 298 -11.47 -15.83 5.30
C ASP A 298 -10.98 -16.88 4.30
N GLN A 299 -11.92 -17.50 3.56
CA GLN A 299 -11.61 -18.44 2.48
C GLN A 299 -10.80 -17.79 1.34
N PHE A 300 -10.95 -16.48 1.10
CA PHE A 300 -10.10 -15.78 0.15
C PHE A 300 -8.67 -15.65 0.67
N TRP A 301 -8.47 -15.39 1.97
CA TRP A 301 -7.14 -15.31 2.58
C TRP A 301 -6.47 -16.67 2.77
N GLU A 302 -7.25 -17.74 3.02
CA GLU A 302 -6.79 -19.13 2.92
C GLU A 302 -6.27 -19.43 1.51
N LEU A 303 -7.05 -19.13 0.47
CA LEU A 303 -6.62 -19.33 -0.93
C LEU A 303 -5.41 -18.46 -1.30
N MET A 304 -5.30 -17.24 -0.75
CA MET A 304 -4.12 -16.39 -0.92
C MET A 304 -2.83 -17.01 -0.34
N ALA A 305 -2.92 -17.85 0.69
CA ALA A 305 -1.75 -18.52 1.28
C ALA A 305 -1.09 -19.51 0.30
N PHE A 306 -1.88 -20.18 -0.55
CA PHE A 306 -1.39 -21.13 -1.55
C PHE A 306 -0.81 -20.47 -2.82
N ARG A 307 -0.82 -19.13 -2.92
CA ARG A 307 -0.26 -18.38 -4.06
C ARG A 307 1.27 -18.40 -4.05
N GLN A 308 1.89 -18.25 -5.21
CA GLN A 308 3.37 -18.21 -5.34
C GLN A 308 4.00 -17.03 -4.56
N GLU A 309 3.22 -15.99 -4.28
CA GLU A 309 3.62 -14.82 -3.49
C GLU A 309 3.61 -15.03 -1.97
N CYS A 310 2.96 -16.09 -1.48
CA CYS A 310 2.73 -16.37 -0.06
C CYS A 310 3.18 -17.79 0.37
N SER A 311 3.72 -18.58 -0.56
CA SER A 311 4.12 -19.97 -0.34
C SER A 311 5.57 -20.23 -0.77
N SER A 312 6.05 -21.47 -0.60
CA SER A 312 7.40 -21.90 -1.02
C SER A 312 8.54 -21.04 -0.43
N GLY A 313 8.39 -20.58 0.81
CA GLY A 313 9.35 -19.69 1.49
C GLY A 313 9.25 -18.21 1.09
N ARG A 314 8.28 -17.83 0.24
CA ARG A 314 7.86 -16.44 0.04
C ARG A 314 6.75 -16.06 1.00
N MET A 315 6.65 -14.79 1.32
CA MET A 315 5.63 -14.24 2.21
C MET A 315 5.26 -12.82 1.76
N THR A 316 3.97 -12.49 1.77
CA THR A 316 3.48 -11.15 1.45
C THR A 316 2.56 -10.67 2.58
N GLY A 317 2.88 -9.53 3.19
CA GLY A 317 2.03 -8.91 4.22
C GLY A 317 1.15 -7.82 3.62
N PHE A 318 -0.16 -7.90 3.81
CA PHE A 318 -1.13 -6.88 3.39
C PHE A 318 -1.43 -5.97 4.57
N VAL A 319 -1.33 -4.66 4.35
CA VAL A 319 -1.44 -3.65 5.41
C VAL A 319 -2.47 -2.60 5.02
N TRP A 320 -3.34 -2.27 5.97
CA TRP A 320 -4.28 -1.16 5.88
C TRP A 320 -4.14 -0.28 7.12
N LEU A 321 -4.18 1.05 6.95
CA LEU A 321 -4.52 1.96 8.04
C LEU A 321 -5.84 2.63 7.68
N VAL A 322 -6.79 2.62 8.60
CA VAL A 322 -8.13 3.19 8.41
C VAL A 322 -8.30 4.38 9.34
N PHE A 323 -8.65 5.52 8.75
CA PHE A 323 -8.90 6.79 9.41
C PHE A 323 -10.39 7.11 9.28
N GLU A 324 -11.11 7.02 10.40
CA GLU A 324 -12.56 7.20 10.45
C GLU A 324 -12.90 8.62 10.90
N PRO A 325 -13.62 9.42 10.09
CA PRO A 325 -13.88 10.83 10.39
C PRO A 325 -14.91 10.96 11.50
N ARG A 326 -14.78 11.98 12.35
CA ARG A 326 -15.84 12.34 13.31
C ARG A 326 -17.12 12.69 12.55
N LEU A 327 -18.17 11.90 12.75
CA LEU A 327 -19.50 12.17 12.22
C LEU A 327 -20.16 13.24 13.09
N ALA A 328 -20.42 14.42 12.52
CA ALA A 328 -21.00 15.55 13.21
C ALA A 328 -22.52 15.38 13.43
N SER A 329 -22.93 14.50 14.34
CA SER A 329 -24.35 14.30 14.68
C SER A 329 -24.60 13.85 16.12
N THR A 330 -25.43 14.62 16.83
CA THR A 330 -26.09 14.33 18.12
C THR A 330 -25.23 14.38 19.40
N SER A 331 -25.91 14.71 20.50
CA SER A 331 -25.35 15.10 21.81
C SER A 331 -24.68 13.94 22.57
N PRO A 332 -23.74 14.22 23.50
CA PRO A 332 -23.08 13.18 24.30
C PRO A 332 -24.05 12.51 25.29
N ARG A 333 -24.72 11.43 24.86
CA ARG A 333 -25.67 10.69 25.69
C ARG A 333 -24.96 9.60 26.52
N ASN A 334 -24.63 9.96 27.76
CA ASN A 334 -24.18 9.11 28.88
C ASN A 334 -23.29 7.90 28.55
N ARG A 335 -21.98 8.05 28.79
CA ARG A 335 -21.19 6.94 29.33
C ARG A 335 -21.65 6.71 30.77
N HIS A 336 -22.39 5.63 31.02
CA HIS A 336 -22.60 5.11 32.36
C HIS A 336 -22.07 3.68 32.45
N SER A 337 -21.32 3.44 33.53
CA SER A 337 -20.75 2.14 33.88
C SER A 337 -21.83 1.20 34.39
N ASN A 338 -21.76 -0.07 33.98
CA ASN A 338 -22.55 -1.12 34.61
C ASN A 338 -21.98 -1.43 36.01
N THR A 339 -22.68 -1.00 37.05
CA THR A 339 -22.53 -1.51 38.42
C THR A 339 -23.90 -1.97 38.89
N THR A 340 -23.98 -3.21 39.34
CA THR A 340 -25.21 -3.87 39.81
C THR A 340 -25.67 -3.34 41.15
N ASP A 341 -26.99 -3.16 41.33
CA ASP A 341 -27.69 -3.50 42.58
C ASP A 341 -29.21 -3.63 42.33
N ALA A 342 -29.97 -4.02 43.36
CA ALA A 342 -31.22 -4.77 43.19
C ALA A 342 -32.57 -4.00 43.31
N ASN A 343 -33.59 -4.64 42.75
CA ASN A 343 -35.06 -4.44 42.83
C ASN A 343 -35.65 -4.28 44.26
N PRO A 344 -36.97 -3.95 44.42
CA PRO A 344 -37.89 -3.24 43.52
C PRO A 344 -38.86 -2.24 44.22
N ALA A 345 -39.53 -1.37 43.45
CA ALA A 345 -40.83 -0.76 43.83
C ALA A 345 -41.64 -0.40 42.57
N ALA A 346 -42.98 -0.35 42.66
CA ALA A 346 -43.86 -0.23 41.51
C ALA A 346 -44.74 1.03 41.51
N ALA A 347 -44.97 1.60 40.32
CA ALA A 347 -46.08 2.50 40.01
C ALA A 347 -46.41 2.42 38.50
N LEU A 348 -47.70 2.32 38.16
CA LEU A 348 -48.19 2.41 36.78
C LEU A 348 -48.83 3.79 36.52
N PRO A 349 -48.86 4.29 35.27
CA PRO A 349 -49.38 5.61 34.95
C PRO A 349 -50.88 5.61 34.60
N THR A 350 -51.56 6.70 34.90
CA THR A 350 -52.90 7.04 34.36
C THR A 350 -53.08 8.57 34.25
N PRO A 351 -54.02 9.07 33.42
CA PRO A 351 -53.96 10.44 32.87
C PRO A 351 -55.02 11.41 33.43
N THR A 352 -54.91 12.68 33.03
CA THR A 352 -56.01 13.66 33.11
C THR A 352 -56.19 14.36 31.75
N SER A 353 -57.44 14.43 31.29
CA SER A 353 -57.88 15.22 30.14
C SER A 353 -58.76 16.40 30.59
N SER A 354 -58.80 17.46 29.79
CA SER A 354 -59.70 18.61 29.97
C SER A 354 -60.34 18.97 28.62
N PHE A 355 -61.65 19.23 28.60
CA PHE A 355 -62.45 19.17 27.38
C PHE A 355 -63.57 20.22 27.35
N SER A 356 -63.54 21.14 26.39
CA SER A 356 -64.67 21.89 25.81
C SER A 356 -64.16 22.77 24.65
N GLY A 357 -64.95 23.14 23.64
CA GLY A 357 -66.33 22.75 23.33
C GLY A 357 -66.67 23.02 21.85
N THR A 358 -67.62 22.27 21.31
CA THR A 358 -68.19 22.36 19.95
C THR A 358 -69.43 23.32 19.96
N PRO A 359 -70.24 23.54 18.88
CA PRO A 359 -70.32 22.81 17.61
C PRO A 359 -70.67 23.61 16.31
N ASN A 360 -70.58 22.96 15.14
CA ASN A 360 -71.72 22.50 14.28
C ASN A 360 -71.43 22.42 12.76
N HIS A 361 -72.26 21.60 12.08
CA HIS A 361 -72.55 21.53 10.63
C HIS A 361 -71.53 20.96 9.60
N SER A 362 -71.56 19.62 9.52
CA SER A 362 -72.09 18.81 8.38
C SER A 362 -71.57 18.95 6.93
N ASP A 363 -71.28 17.75 6.39
CA ASP A 363 -71.52 17.26 5.01
C ASP A 363 -70.48 17.48 3.87
N PRO A 364 -70.43 16.56 2.87
CA PRO A 364 -69.17 16.24 2.17
C PRO A 364 -69.27 16.36 0.61
N PRO A 365 -68.77 15.44 -0.25
CA PRO A 365 -67.86 15.83 -1.33
C PRO A 365 -68.48 15.88 -2.74
N SER A 366 -67.92 16.69 -3.64
CA SER A 366 -68.05 16.47 -5.10
C SER A 366 -66.99 17.20 -5.93
N THR A 367 -66.73 16.69 -7.14
CA THR A 367 -66.10 17.41 -8.28
C THR A 367 -67.19 17.68 -9.32
N PRO A 368 -67.07 18.64 -10.27
CA PRO A 368 -66.50 18.24 -11.59
C PRO A 368 -65.99 19.34 -12.56
N LYS A 369 -65.30 18.92 -13.64
CA LYS A 369 -65.29 19.49 -15.02
C LYS A 369 -64.72 20.93 -15.24
N LYS A 370 -64.53 21.40 -16.49
CA LYS A 370 -63.77 20.85 -17.65
C LYS A 370 -63.68 21.89 -18.78
N SER A 371 -62.58 21.90 -19.55
CA SER A 371 -62.51 22.63 -20.83
C SER A 371 -61.64 21.92 -21.90
N HIS A 372 -60.94 22.66 -22.76
CA HIS A 372 -60.93 22.40 -24.20
C HIS A 372 -59.69 22.96 -24.94
N LYS A 373 -59.21 22.45 -26.09
CA LYS A 373 -59.31 21.13 -26.81
C LYS A 373 -57.84 20.72 -27.14
N SER A 374 -57.38 19.83 -28.04
CA SER A 374 -57.89 18.88 -29.08
C SER A 374 -56.69 17.92 -29.36
N SER A 375 -56.80 16.59 -29.52
CA SER A 375 -57.25 15.79 -30.70
C SER A 375 -56.54 16.17 -32.02
N ILE A 376 -55.93 15.27 -32.82
CA ILE A 376 -56.01 13.79 -33.00
C ILE A 376 -54.55 13.29 -33.30
N ALA A 377 -53.97 12.25 -32.67
CA ALA A 377 -53.99 10.79 -32.98
C ALA A 377 -53.58 10.40 -34.44
N SER A 378 -52.95 9.26 -34.76
CA SER A 378 -52.71 7.98 -34.04
C SER A 378 -51.39 7.27 -34.46
N LEU A 379 -50.94 6.33 -33.62
CA LEU A 379 -50.24 5.04 -33.85
C LEU A 379 -49.95 4.63 -35.32
N GLU A 380 -48.82 4.00 -35.69
CA GLU A 380 -48.40 2.64 -35.25
C GLU A 380 -46.95 2.28 -35.71
N THR A 381 -46.44 1.07 -35.36
CA THR A 381 -45.12 0.52 -35.79
C THR A 381 -45.30 -0.78 -36.59
N PRO A 382 -44.43 -1.11 -37.58
CA PRO A 382 -43.38 -2.11 -37.27
C PRO A 382 -42.07 -2.04 -38.09
N THR A 383 -41.19 -2.96 -37.68
CA THR A 383 -39.85 -3.42 -38.10
C THR A 383 -39.45 -3.44 -39.60
N SER A 384 -38.12 -3.40 -39.82
CA SER A 384 -37.29 -4.09 -40.85
C SER A 384 -36.53 -3.21 -41.86
N SER A 385 -35.32 -3.68 -42.21
CA SER A 385 -34.38 -3.04 -43.14
C SER A 385 -34.57 -3.56 -44.58
N PRO A 386 -34.22 -2.76 -45.60
CA PRO A 386 -33.11 -3.22 -46.45
C PRO A 386 -32.14 -2.11 -46.92
N SER A 387 -31.13 -2.53 -47.68
CA SER A 387 -30.02 -1.69 -48.17
C SER A 387 -30.33 -0.95 -49.49
N LYS A 388 -29.54 0.11 -49.76
CA LYS A 388 -29.20 0.70 -51.08
C LYS A 388 -30.34 0.85 -52.12
N LEU A 389 -30.62 2.10 -52.51
CA LEU A 389 -30.42 2.57 -53.90
C LEU A 389 -30.52 4.11 -54.01
N ILE A 390 -30.30 4.64 -55.21
CA ILE A 390 -30.11 6.07 -55.52
C ILE A 390 -31.43 6.72 -55.94
N PRO A 391 -31.65 8.01 -55.61
CA PRO A 391 -32.19 8.95 -56.60
C PRO A 391 -31.25 10.14 -56.82
N ALA A 392 -31.27 10.69 -58.04
CA ALA A 392 -30.35 11.73 -58.49
C ALA A 392 -30.99 13.13 -58.50
N SER A 393 -30.14 14.15 -58.67
CA SER A 393 -30.47 15.55 -59.02
C SER A 393 -31.21 16.39 -57.97
N THR A 394 -30.48 17.31 -57.34
CA THR A 394 -31.00 18.68 -57.13
C THR A 394 -29.88 19.71 -57.09
N LYS A 395 -29.71 20.42 -58.22
CA LYS A 395 -29.11 21.76 -58.42
C LYS A 395 -27.82 22.12 -57.64
N LEU A 396 -26.72 22.31 -58.38
CA LEU A 396 -25.46 22.87 -57.86
C LEU A 396 -25.66 24.29 -57.32
N LEU A 397 -25.24 24.53 -56.07
CA LEU A 397 -24.72 25.83 -55.64
C LEU A 397 -23.20 25.81 -55.79
N GLN A 398 -22.68 26.45 -56.85
CA GLN A 398 -21.23 26.56 -57.09
C GLN A 398 -20.55 27.48 -56.07
N ARG A 399 -20.23 26.94 -54.89
CA ARG A 399 -19.41 27.63 -53.87
C ARG A 399 -17.98 27.81 -54.40
N LYS A 400 -17.71 28.96 -55.05
CA LYS A 400 -16.41 29.33 -55.62
C LYS A 400 -15.26 29.01 -54.65
N ARG A 401 -14.49 27.95 -54.96
CA ARG A 401 -13.24 27.64 -54.25
C ARG A 401 -12.27 28.79 -54.49
N ARG A 402 -11.99 29.61 -53.48
CA ARG A 402 -10.85 30.53 -53.50
C ARG A 402 -9.59 29.70 -53.76
N ALA A 403 -8.91 29.94 -54.88
CA ALA A 403 -7.63 29.32 -55.17
C ALA A 403 -6.65 29.62 -54.02
N LYS A 404 -5.97 28.61 -53.50
CA LYS A 404 -4.92 28.82 -52.49
C LYS A 404 -3.80 29.61 -53.15
N ARG A 405 -3.53 30.83 -52.66
CA ARG A 405 -2.34 31.60 -53.06
C ARG A 405 -1.10 30.75 -52.75
N VAL A 406 -0.26 30.51 -53.76
CA VAL A 406 1.06 29.91 -53.56
C VAL A 406 1.88 30.91 -52.74
N LEU A 407 2.33 30.49 -51.56
CA LEU A 407 3.20 31.30 -50.72
C LEU A 407 4.59 31.37 -51.37
N LYS A 408 4.94 32.54 -51.90
CA LYS A 408 6.29 32.83 -52.40
C LYS A 408 7.03 33.69 -51.38
N GLY A 409 8.20 33.23 -50.94
CA GLY A 409 9.05 33.86 -49.95
C GLY A 409 9.96 32.82 -49.27
N PRO A 410 10.98 33.24 -48.50
CA PRO A 410 11.82 32.32 -47.74
C PRO A 410 10.99 31.45 -46.78
N ILE A 411 11.20 30.13 -46.82
CA ILE A 411 10.55 29.21 -45.89
C ILE A 411 11.33 29.27 -44.57
N PHE A 412 10.89 30.12 -43.66
CA PHE A 412 11.34 30.06 -42.27
C PHE A 412 10.84 28.75 -41.65
N PRO A 413 11.72 27.80 -41.28
CA PRO A 413 11.29 26.59 -40.61
C PRO A 413 10.70 26.97 -39.25
N ARG A 414 9.51 26.45 -38.94
CA ARG A 414 8.99 26.56 -37.56
C ARG A 414 9.97 25.84 -36.65
N GLN A 415 10.48 26.50 -35.62
CA GLN A 415 11.24 25.81 -34.57
C GLN A 415 10.43 24.62 -34.06
N PRO A 416 11.07 23.47 -33.80
CA PRO A 416 10.38 22.24 -33.43
C PRO A 416 9.64 22.46 -32.11
N ARG A 417 8.31 22.56 -32.18
CA ARG A 417 7.47 22.79 -31.01
C ARG A 417 7.42 21.49 -30.21
N VAL A 418 8.32 21.38 -29.22
CA VAL A 418 8.37 20.26 -28.28
C VAL A 418 6.96 20.01 -27.74
N LYS A 419 6.52 18.75 -27.75
CA LYS A 419 5.20 18.37 -27.24
C LYS A 419 5.22 18.48 -25.71
N THR A 420 4.92 19.67 -25.20
CA THR A 420 4.82 19.94 -23.77
C THR A 420 3.69 19.11 -23.16
N HIS A 421 4.04 18.06 -22.44
CA HIS A 421 3.13 17.20 -21.66
C HIS A 421 2.64 17.89 -20.37
N ARG A 422 2.26 19.17 -20.48
CA ARG A 422 1.70 19.95 -19.37
C ARG A 422 0.28 19.44 -19.08
N ALA A 423 0.05 19.08 -17.83
CA ALA A 423 -1.24 18.55 -17.39
C ALA A 423 -2.39 19.54 -17.66
N LYS A 424 -3.59 19.02 -17.92
CA LYS A 424 -4.82 19.81 -17.95
C LYS A 424 -5.39 19.88 -16.54
N TYR A 425 -5.09 20.96 -15.85
CA TYR A 425 -5.64 21.27 -14.53
C TYR A 425 -7.19 21.26 -14.59
N PRO A 426 -7.88 20.61 -13.64
CA PRO A 426 -9.34 20.61 -13.59
C PRO A 426 -9.88 22.00 -13.21
N ASP A 427 -11.04 22.36 -13.75
CA ASP A 427 -11.70 23.67 -13.50
C ASP A 427 -12.15 23.87 -12.04
N ARG A 428 -12.09 22.82 -11.20
CA ARG A 428 -12.46 22.85 -9.78
C ARG A 428 -11.45 22.07 -8.95
N ILE A 429 -11.00 22.69 -7.86
CA ILE A 429 -10.11 22.09 -6.86
C ILE A 429 -10.85 21.05 -6.00
N GLU A 430 -12.12 21.28 -5.71
CA GLU A 430 -12.97 20.37 -4.94
C GLU A 430 -14.19 19.90 -5.75
N THR A 431 -14.50 18.62 -5.63
CA THR A 431 -15.70 17.99 -6.15
C THR A 431 -16.20 16.93 -5.16
N PRO A 432 -17.43 16.40 -5.29
CA PRO A 432 -17.89 15.27 -4.48
C PRO A 432 -17.00 14.02 -4.60
N TYR A 433 -16.17 13.92 -5.65
CA TYR A 433 -15.30 12.77 -5.90
C TYR A 433 -13.88 12.96 -5.37
N TYR A 434 -13.29 14.16 -5.48
CA TYR A 434 -11.89 14.45 -5.13
C TYR A 434 -11.71 15.85 -4.54
N TYR A 435 -10.63 16.03 -3.77
CA TYR A 435 -10.12 17.31 -3.29
C TYR A 435 -8.64 17.40 -3.65
N TRP A 436 -8.25 18.45 -4.38
CA TRP A 436 -6.94 18.54 -5.04
C TRP A 436 -6.24 19.90 -4.83
N PRO A 437 -5.95 20.26 -3.55
CA PRO A 437 -5.37 21.55 -3.19
C PRO A 437 -3.95 21.73 -3.75
N GLU A 438 -3.61 22.99 -4.03
CA GLU A 438 -2.34 23.41 -4.66
C GLU A 438 -1.13 22.94 -3.85
N THR A 439 -1.19 23.08 -2.52
CA THR A 439 -0.16 22.72 -1.55
C THR A 439 0.19 21.23 -1.54
N GLY A 440 -0.72 20.37 -1.98
CA GLY A 440 -0.51 18.92 -2.03
C GLY A 440 -0.08 18.37 -3.38
N ARG A 441 0.28 19.21 -4.35
CA ARG A 441 0.68 18.78 -5.70
C ARG A 441 2.18 18.53 -5.77
N GLY A 442 2.60 17.78 -6.80
CA GLY A 442 4.02 17.74 -7.17
C GLY A 442 4.50 19.11 -7.67
N GLN A 443 5.80 19.38 -7.46
CA GLN A 443 6.48 20.56 -8.02
C GLN A 443 6.38 20.57 -9.55
N VAL A 444 6.28 19.40 -10.17
CA VAL A 444 5.93 19.22 -11.59
C VAL A 444 4.67 18.36 -11.69
N VAL A 445 3.64 18.88 -12.37
CA VAL A 445 2.38 18.18 -12.62
C VAL A 445 2.30 17.77 -14.09
N LEU A 446 2.27 16.46 -14.34
CA LEU A 446 2.32 15.85 -15.67
C LEU A 446 0.94 15.27 -16.08
N ASP A 447 0.72 15.11 -17.39
CA ASP A 447 -0.33 14.21 -17.86
C ASP A 447 0.07 12.74 -17.65
N ASP A 448 -0.89 11.80 -17.71
CA ASP A 448 -0.62 10.37 -17.49
C ASP A 448 0.49 9.80 -18.41
N ASN A 449 0.64 10.36 -19.61
CA ASN A 449 1.65 9.92 -20.58
C ASN A 449 3.04 10.52 -20.29
N GLY A 450 3.10 11.74 -19.76
CA GLY A 450 4.32 12.37 -19.26
C GLY A 450 4.81 11.67 -18.00
N TYR A 451 3.89 11.37 -17.06
CA TYR A 451 4.19 10.58 -15.86
C TYR A 451 4.72 9.19 -16.22
N LYS A 452 4.03 8.46 -17.11
CA LYS A 452 4.51 7.16 -17.61
C LYS A 452 5.92 7.28 -18.18
N ARG A 453 6.18 8.26 -19.07
CA ARG A 453 7.54 8.48 -19.61
C ARG A 453 8.57 8.80 -18.53
N ALA A 454 8.22 9.56 -17.49
CA ALA A 454 9.13 9.90 -16.39
C ALA A 454 9.54 8.69 -15.55
N VAL A 455 8.60 7.77 -15.29
CA VAL A 455 8.88 6.50 -14.56
C VAL A 455 9.54 5.48 -15.48
N GLU A 456 9.08 5.33 -16.74
CA GLU A 456 9.69 4.48 -17.76
C GLU A 456 11.15 4.88 -18.02
N LEU A 457 11.47 6.18 -18.08
CA LEU A 457 12.84 6.66 -18.20
C LEU A 457 13.70 6.15 -17.05
N LEU A 458 13.23 6.26 -15.80
CA LEU A 458 13.96 5.76 -14.63
C LEU A 458 14.22 4.24 -14.70
N LEU A 459 13.23 3.49 -15.20
CA LEU A 459 13.31 2.04 -15.41
C LEU A 459 14.21 1.62 -16.60
N HIS A 460 14.69 2.57 -17.42
CA HIS A 460 15.70 2.34 -18.47
C HIS A 460 17.09 2.91 -18.12
N LEU A 461 17.29 3.39 -16.88
CA LEU A 461 18.55 3.93 -16.39
C LEU A 461 19.29 2.93 -15.49
N GLU A 462 20.62 2.99 -15.46
CA GLU A 462 21.46 2.07 -14.68
C GLU A 462 21.99 2.75 -13.40
N PHE A 463 21.89 2.03 -12.29
CA PHE A 463 22.31 2.44 -10.94
C PHE A 463 23.31 1.45 -10.31
N LYS A 464 24.06 0.70 -11.15
CA LYS A 464 25.09 -0.27 -10.72
C LYS A 464 26.29 0.40 -10.04
N SER A 465 26.82 1.47 -10.63
CA SER A 465 27.99 2.21 -10.11
C SER A 465 27.62 3.65 -9.80
N LEU A 466 28.37 4.30 -8.88
CA LEU A 466 28.12 5.69 -8.50
C LEU A 466 28.18 6.65 -9.71
N GLU A 467 29.07 6.39 -10.67
CA GLU A 467 29.21 7.23 -11.86
C GLU A 467 28.01 7.10 -12.80
N GLN A 468 27.52 5.88 -12.99
CA GLN A 468 26.29 5.61 -13.74
C GLN A 468 25.09 6.19 -13.02
N ALA A 469 25.00 6.04 -11.70
CA ALA A 469 23.91 6.56 -10.89
C ALA A 469 23.84 8.11 -10.91
N ILE A 470 24.98 8.80 -10.87
CA ILE A 470 25.06 10.27 -11.01
C ILE A 470 24.61 10.70 -12.43
N ALA A 471 25.12 10.03 -13.48
CA ALA A 471 24.73 10.33 -14.86
C ALA A 471 23.23 10.09 -15.10
N SER A 472 22.70 8.97 -14.60
CA SER A 472 21.28 8.62 -14.59
C SER A 472 20.44 9.66 -13.82
N THR A 473 20.91 10.12 -12.66
CA THR A 473 20.21 11.13 -11.84
C THR A 473 20.10 12.46 -12.57
N SER A 474 21.21 12.97 -13.10
CA SER A 474 21.24 14.21 -13.89
C SER A 474 20.35 14.12 -15.14
N ARG A 475 20.40 12.98 -15.85
CA ARG A 475 19.58 12.73 -17.03
C ARG A 475 18.08 12.68 -16.71
N TRP A 476 17.70 11.98 -15.64
CA TRP A 476 16.30 11.89 -15.21
C TRP A 476 15.74 13.25 -14.77
N ALA A 477 16.45 13.96 -13.87
CA ALA A 477 16.02 15.27 -13.39
C ALA A 477 15.84 16.28 -14.54
N GLY A 478 16.74 16.28 -15.53
CA GLY A 478 16.66 17.14 -16.71
C GLY A 478 15.55 16.77 -17.69
N GLU A 479 15.43 15.50 -18.10
CA GLU A 479 14.43 15.09 -19.11
C GLU A 479 12.99 15.22 -18.59
N VAL A 480 12.74 14.98 -17.30
CA VAL A 480 11.39 14.95 -16.71
C VAL A 480 10.68 16.31 -16.77
N ASN A 481 11.40 17.40 -16.53
CA ASN A 481 10.88 18.77 -16.58
C ASN A 481 11.39 19.58 -17.80
N MET A 482 11.77 18.89 -18.89
CA MET A 482 12.23 19.51 -20.15
C MET A 482 13.44 20.46 -20.02
N GLY A 483 14.24 20.31 -18.96
CA GLY A 483 15.41 21.14 -18.65
C GLY A 483 15.17 22.28 -17.66
N ASP A 484 13.92 22.59 -17.28
CA ASP A 484 13.61 23.57 -16.24
C ASP A 484 13.92 22.96 -14.84
N ASP A 485 14.62 23.69 -13.96
CA ASP A 485 14.92 23.21 -12.61
C ASP A 485 13.65 23.12 -11.73
N TRP A 486 13.60 22.08 -10.90
CA TRP A 486 12.48 21.71 -10.02
C TRP A 486 12.95 21.03 -8.73
N ALA A 487 14.25 21.13 -8.40
CA ALA A 487 14.83 20.64 -7.17
C ALA A 487 14.18 21.29 -5.92
N LEU A 488 13.77 20.48 -4.95
CA LEU A 488 13.36 20.93 -3.63
C LEU A 488 14.49 20.61 -2.63
N PRO A 489 15.45 21.52 -2.38
CA PRO A 489 16.51 21.29 -1.40
C PRO A 489 15.93 21.26 0.02
N VAL A 490 16.25 20.20 0.77
CA VAL A 490 15.85 19.98 2.16
C VAL A 490 17.10 19.97 3.03
N VAL A 491 17.02 20.64 4.18
CA VAL A 491 17.96 20.48 5.29
C VAL A 491 17.16 19.97 6.47
N GLY A 492 17.60 18.90 7.12
CA GLY A 492 16.94 18.37 8.30
C GLY A 492 17.11 19.28 9.52
N GLU A 493 16.09 19.30 10.37
CA GLU A 493 16.01 20.15 11.57
C GLU A 493 15.90 19.34 12.86
N LYS A 494 15.62 18.04 12.77
CA LYS A 494 15.29 17.20 13.93
C LYS A 494 16.50 16.98 14.83
N VAL A 495 16.54 17.70 15.95
CA VAL A 495 17.54 17.49 17.02
C VAL A 495 17.31 16.11 17.64
N THR A 496 18.16 15.14 17.29
CA THR A 496 18.26 13.88 18.02
C THR A 496 19.05 14.13 19.31
N LEU A 497 18.38 14.02 20.46
CA LEU A 497 19.06 14.04 21.76
C LEU A 497 19.91 12.77 21.91
N ASP A 498 21.22 12.90 21.73
CA ASP A 498 22.17 11.84 22.08
C ASP A 498 22.14 11.61 23.59
N GLN A 499 21.77 10.39 24.02
CA GLN A 499 21.81 9.97 25.41
C GLN A 499 23.24 9.62 25.85
N SER A 500 24.14 10.60 25.74
CA SER A 500 25.59 10.48 26.04
C SER A 500 26.06 11.42 27.17
N ALA A 501 25.13 11.89 28.02
CA ALA A 501 25.41 12.59 29.27
C ALA A 501 24.36 12.27 30.36
N SER A 502 24.77 12.29 31.64
CA SER A 502 23.94 12.16 32.87
C SER A 502 22.92 11.00 32.89
N ASN A 503 23.15 9.86 33.58
CA ASN A 503 23.49 9.76 34.99
C ASN A 503 23.99 8.35 35.36
N ALA A 504 24.80 8.26 36.43
CA ALA A 504 25.31 6.99 36.95
C ALA A 504 24.49 6.46 38.14
N SER A 505 23.85 5.29 37.99
CA SER A 505 23.63 4.33 39.09
C SER A 505 23.27 2.95 38.51
N PRO A 506 23.67 1.82 39.15
CA PRO A 506 23.54 0.50 38.56
C PRO A 506 22.21 -0.19 38.90
N LYS A 507 21.57 -0.79 37.90
CA LYS A 507 20.60 -1.88 38.10
C LYS A 507 20.86 -3.03 37.14
N THR A 508 21.48 -4.08 37.67
CA THR A 508 21.76 -5.34 36.97
C THR A 508 20.45 -6.04 36.61
N VAL A 509 20.25 -6.37 35.33
CA VAL A 509 19.15 -7.24 34.87
C VAL A 509 19.75 -8.33 33.98
N ASN A 510 19.74 -9.57 34.48
CA ASN A 510 20.31 -10.72 33.77
C ASN A 510 19.47 -11.08 32.55
N ASN A 511 20.06 -11.00 31.36
CA ASN A 511 19.43 -11.41 30.10
C ASN A 511 20.01 -12.75 29.63
N LEU A 512 19.59 -13.85 30.26
CA LEU A 512 20.04 -15.22 29.95
C LEU A 512 19.36 -15.77 28.67
N ALA A 513 19.60 -15.13 27.54
CA ALA A 513 19.00 -15.50 26.24
C ALA A 513 19.91 -15.15 25.04
N GLY A 514 21.11 -15.76 24.95
CA GLY A 514 22.03 -15.45 23.84
C GLY A 514 23.23 -16.37 23.57
N SER A 515 23.44 -17.44 24.35
CA SER A 515 24.71 -18.19 24.34
C SER A 515 24.67 -19.54 23.61
N ILE A 516 24.41 -19.53 22.29
CA ILE A 516 24.64 -20.69 21.42
C ILE A 516 25.43 -20.26 20.17
N GLN A 517 26.75 -20.22 20.28
CA GLN A 517 27.64 -20.12 19.10
C GLN A 517 28.09 -21.51 18.66
N ARG A 518 27.68 -21.93 17.45
CA ARG A 518 28.26 -23.12 16.78
C ARG A 518 29.61 -22.76 16.15
N LYS A 519 30.69 -22.94 16.90
CA LYS A 519 32.07 -22.79 16.39
C LYS A 519 32.40 -23.91 15.39
N ARG A 520 32.96 -23.56 14.23
CA ARG A 520 33.50 -24.54 13.26
C ARG A 520 34.83 -25.13 13.76
N LYS A 521 35.10 -26.38 13.41
CA LYS A 521 36.35 -27.10 13.72
C LYS A 521 37.40 -26.84 12.63
N SER A 522 38.65 -26.68 13.03
CA SER A 522 39.84 -26.75 12.19
C SER A 522 41.00 -27.23 13.06
N GLU A 523 41.65 -28.32 12.65
CA GLU A 523 42.91 -28.83 13.18
C GLU A 523 44.08 -28.12 12.43
N ASP A 524 45.33 -28.06 12.89
CA ASP A 524 46.05 -28.96 13.81
C ASP A 524 47.01 -28.25 14.82
N GLU A 525 47.60 -29.07 15.70
CA GLU A 525 48.59 -28.79 16.78
C GLU A 525 50.07 -28.69 16.24
N PRO A 526 51.20 -28.54 17.02
CA PRO A 526 51.36 -28.91 18.44
C PRO A 526 52.27 -28.12 19.42
N SER A 527 52.09 -28.44 20.71
CA SER A 527 53.12 -28.56 21.79
C SER A 527 53.58 -27.29 22.55
N GLY A 528 53.70 -27.28 23.89
CA GLY A 528 53.38 -28.32 24.89
C GLY A 528 54.09 -28.15 26.27
N LYS A 529 53.88 -29.13 27.18
CA LYS A 529 54.52 -29.42 28.51
C LYS A 529 53.65 -29.25 29.79
N ASN A 530 54.01 -30.05 30.82
CA ASN A 530 53.22 -30.39 32.02
C ASN A 530 53.68 -29.73 33.33
N THR A 531 52.71 -29.53 34.26
CA THR A 531 52.75 -29.84 35.72
C THR A 531 51.29 -30.09 36.20
N VAL A 532 50.88 -30.98 37.13
CA VAL A 532 51.44 -32.00 38.05
C VAL A 532 51.41 -31.65 39.56
N ASN A 533 50.86 -32.57 40.37
CA ASN A 533 50.91 -32.72 41.86
C ASN A 533 50.07 -31.72 42.74
N MET A 534 49.47 -32.12 43.89
CA MET A 534 49.22 -33.46 44.48
C MET A 534 48.18 -33.45 45.64
N LEU A 535 47.76 -34.66 46.08
CA LEU A 535 47.31 -35.05 47.45
C LEU A 535 45.97 -34.54 48.05
N GLY A 536 45.20 -35.49 48.59
CA GLY A 536 44.80 -35.42 50.01
C GLY A 536 43.33 -35.72 50.39
N GLY A 537 43.13 -36.70 51.28
CA GLY A 537 41.94 -36.83 52.13
C GLY A 537 40.71 -37.54 51.53
N GLY A 538 40.36 -38.70 52.07
CA GLY A 538 39.10 -39.40 51.78
C GLY A 538 38.18 -39.48 53.00
N LEU A 539 36.92 -39.85 52.80
CA LEU A 539 36.02 -40.25 53.90
C LEU A 539 35.00 -41.31 53.45
N VAL A 540 34.53 -42.13 54.39
CA VAL A 540 33.74 -43.35 54.14
C VAL A 540 32.31 -43.21 54.63
N ARG A 541 31.34 -43.64 53.80
CA ARG A 541 30.03 -44.24 54.16
C ARG A 541 29.28 -44.66 52.87
N LYS A 542 28.34 -45.61 52.86
CA LYS A 542 28.20 -46.95 53.48
C LYS A 542 26.94 -47.58 52.84
N LYS A 543 27.06 -48.79 52.30
CA LYS A 543 26.01 -49.70 51.74
C LYS A 543 24.53 -49.39 52.06
N VAL A 544 23.68 -49.59 51.05
CA VAL A 544 22.62 -50.63 51.07
C VAL A 544 22.73 -51.46 49.77
N LYS A 545 22.33 -52.73 49.79
CA LYS A 545 22.41 -53.71 48.67
C LYS A 545 21.29 -54.75 48.80
N VAL A 546 20.46 -54.90 47.77
CA VAL A 546 19.65 -56.10 47.40
C VAL A 546 19.47 -55.98 45.87
N ASP A 547 19.94 -56.83 44.95
CA ASP A 547 20.07 -58.30 44.77
C ASP A 547 18.82 -59.02 44.20
N GLY A 548 19.08 -60.01 43.32
CA GLY A 548 18.12 -60.61 42.37
C GLY A 548 18.51 -60.21 40.93
N ASN A 549 19.43 -60.86 40.20
CA ASN A 549 19.73 -62.31 40.06
C ASN A 549 18.54 -63.04 39.37
N GLU A 550 18.67 -63.84 38.29
CA GLU A 550 19.83 -64.61 37.73
C GLU A 550 19.80 -64.73 36.17
N GLY A 551 20.86 -65.32 35.58
CA GLY A 551 20.93 -65.77 34.16
C GLY A 551 21.91 -64.95 33.29
N SER A 552 23.21 -65.26 33.14
CA SER A 552 23.89 -66.51 32.69
C SER A 552 23.67 -66.79 31.18
N ALA A 553 24.66 -67.02 30.31
CA ALA A 553 26.14 -67.05 30.35
C ALA A 553 26.64 -66.89 28.88
N ASP A 554 27.72 -66.19 28.49
CA ASP A 554 29.18 -66.24 28.78
C ASP A 554 29.98 -66.93 27.61
N VAL A 555 31.32 -66.80 27.56
CA VAL A 555 32.29 -67.45 26.62
C VAL A 555 32.27 -66.87 25.17
N GLN A 556 33.27 -66.10 24.69
CA GLN A 556 34.63 -66.47 24.17
C GLN A 556 34.59 -67.35 22.87
N THR A 557 35.44 -67.26 21.83
CA THR A 557 36.68 -66.47 21.55
C THR A 557 37.08 -66.52 20.04
N HIS A 558 37.93 -65.57 19.61
CA HIS A 558 38.98 -65.65 18.54
C HIS A 558 38.73 -65.92 17.02
N ASN A 559 39.34 -65.02 16.22
CA ASN A 559 40.20 -65.24 15.02
C ASN A 559 39.66 -65.47 13.57
N LYS A 560 39.89 -64.41 12.75
CA LYS A 560 40.57 -64.37 11.42
C LYS A 560 39.86 -64.67 10.07
N THR A 561 40.22 -63.79 9.11
CA THR A 561 40.35 -63.93 7.63
C THR A 561 39.11 -64.12 6.73
N ASP A 562 38.70 -63.01 6.09
CA ASP A 562 38.49 -62.74 4.64
C ASP A 562 37.52 -63.62 3.78
N PRO A 563 37.00 -63.15 2.59
CA PRO A 563 37.07 -61.82 1.94
C PRO A 563 35.70 -61.22 1.47
N GLU A 564 35.75 -60.00 0.87
CA GLU A 564 34.90 -59.35 -0.18
C GLU A 564 33.45 -59.81 -0.52
N PRO A 565 32.51 -58.87 -0.83
CA PRO A 565 32.52 -58.08 -2.09
C PRO A 565 32.26 -56.55 -1.89
N LYS A 566 32.54 -55.59 -2.80
CA LYS A 566 32.32 -55.43 -4.28
C LYS A 566 30.82 -55.28 -4.66
N VAL A 567 30.39 -54.36 -5.55
CA VAL A 567 31.10 -53.34 -6.35
C VAL A 567 30.22 -52.12 -6.77
N ASN A 568 30.89 -51.00 -7.05
CA ASN A 568 30.60 -49.89 -7.99
C ASN A 568 29.34 -49.95 -8.91
N VAL A 569 28.55 -48.88 -9.04
CA VAL A 569 28.73 -47.67 -9.92
C VAL A 569 28.60 -47.95 -11.43
N LEU A 570 27.70 -47.20 -12.12
CA LEU A 570 27.90 -46.61 -13.45
C LEU A 570 26.78 -45.61 -13.80
N GLY A 571 26.92 -44.83 -14.89
CA GLY A 571 25.92 -43.86 -15.36
C GLY A 571 26.20 -43.27 -16.75
N SER A 572 25.34 -42.34 -17.18
CA SER A 572 25.33 -41.64 -18.50
C SER A 572 25.02 -42.51 -19.74
N GLY A 573 24.24 -42.01 -20.73
CA GLY A 573 23.86 -42.85 -21.89
C GLY A 573 22.80 -42.37 -22.93
N LEU A 574 22.67 -41.06 -23.19
CA LEU A 574 22.17 -40.41 -24.44
C LEU A 574 21.20 -41.13 -25.45
N VAL A 575 20.12 -40.39 -25.83
CA VAL A 575 19.39 -40.39 -27.14
C VAL A 575 18.56 -41.61 -27.59
N ARG A 576 17.24 -41.42 -27.78
CA ARG A 576 16.60 -41.48 -29.13
C ARG A 576 15.21 -40.84 -29.22
N LYS A 577 14.93 -40.28 -30.40
CA LYS A 577 13.70 -39.57 -30.80
C LYS A 577 12.95 -40.44 -31.81
N LYS A 578 11.65 -40.68 -31.62
CA LYS A 578 10.73 -41.11 -32.70
C LYS A 578 9.27 -40.84 -32.35
N THR A 579 8.43 -40.82 -33.39
CA THR A 579 7.01 -40.45 -33.38
C THR A 579 6.15 -41.61 -33.86
N LYS A 580 4.87 -41.65 -33.48
CA LYS A 580 3.78 -41.84 -34.45
C LYS A 580 2.37 -41.57 -33.90
N ALA A 581 1.53 -41.03 -34.80
CA ALA A 581 0.10 -41.26 -35.03
C ALA A 581 -0.92 -41.07 -33.89
N GLY A 582 -2.02 -40.41 -34.27
CA GLY A 582 -3.18 -40.02 -33.48
C GLY A 582 -3.93 -38.99 -34.31
#